data_AF-A0A9D9C5H3-F1
#
_entry.id   AF-A0A9D9C5H3-F1
#
_cell.length_a   1.000
_cell.length_b   1.000
_cell.length_c   1.000
_cell.angle_alpha   90.00
_cell.angle_beta   90.00
_cell.angle_gamma   90.00
#
_symmetry.space_group_name_H-M   'P 1'
#
loop_
_entity.id
_entity.type
_entity.pdbx_description
1 polymer ?
#
loop_
_entity_poly.entity_id
_entity_poly.type
_entity_poly.pdbx_seq_one_letter_code
_entity_poly.pdbx_strand_id
1 'polypeptide(L)'
;MKRNLLTIMMALTSVFALNAKIVLTEDFSRFTAGTDQAPDMTNFMMDLTGMTQTPGWSGMYVCQAGGSAYLPAGANLITPALDLSANNGSFVVRFKAKSDSNPAMVLMSDMYMSAMNYVQITSEWQEYSLTLDNGGPNYMIAFQALYSDFYIDDIVVDDQGVDIPVALPSSNFTKDSFTANWMEAGGATSYLLDVFTYEYNTENKTATMTKYQDSTNSLSLVIVPRFVENPD
;
A
#
# COMPACT_ATOMS: atom_id res chain seq x y z
N MET A 1 27.86 38.27 28.54
CA MET A 1 26.89 38.87 27.59
C MET A 1 25.56 38.18 27.74
N LYS A 2 24.45 38.92 27.89
CA LYS A 2 23.10 38.34 27.95
C LYS A 2 22.62 38.11 26.52
N ARG A 3 22.78 36.89 26.02
CA ARG A 3 22.14 36.45 24.76
C ARG A 3 20.65 36.24 25.06
N ASN A 4 19.80 37.09 24.52
CA ASN A 4 18.35 36.90 24.61
C ASN A 4 17.93 35.99 23.45
N LEU A 5 17.76 34.71 23.76
CA LEU A 5 17.38 33.67 22.81
C LEU A 5 15.87 33.78 22.55
N LEU A 6 15.48 34.24 21.35
CA LEU A 6 14.11 34.05 20.87
C LEU A 6 14.09 32.79 20.00
N THR A 7 13.91 31.64 20.63
CA THR A 7 13.83 30.36 19.91
C THR A 7 12.43 30.20 19.34
N ILE A 8 12.29 30.27 18.02
CA ILE A 8 11.09 29.80 17.33
C ILE A 8 11.37 28.36 16.90
N MET A 9 10.60 27.42 17.42
CA MET A 9 10.69 26.01 17.07
C MET A 9 9.57 25.68 16.09
N MET A 10 9.93 25.15 14.93
CA MET A 10 8.97 24.62 13.97
C MET A 10 9.37 23.18 13.68
N ALA A 11 8.50 22.24 14.06
CA ALA A 11 8.59 20.87 13.59
C ALA A 11 7.64 20.73 12.41
N LEU A 12 8.16 20.28 11.27
CA LEU A 12 7.33 19.87 10.14
C LEU A 12 7.38 18.35 10.10
N THR A 13 6.22 17.70 10.22
CA THR A 13 6.11 16.28 9.89
C THR A 13 6.10 16.18 8.37
N SER A 14 7.27 15.96 7.77
CA SER A 14 7.36 15.57 6.36
C SER A 14 7.30 14.05 6.28
N VAL A 15 6.08 13.53 6.12
CA VAL A 15 5.88 12.20 5.55
C VAL A 15 5.31 12.45 4.16
N PHE A 16 5.99 11.97 3.11
CA PHE A 16 5.31 11.70 1.84
C PHE A 16 4.39 10.52 2.11
N ALA A 17 3.22 10.80 2.67
CA ALA A 17 2.30 9.76 3.04
C ALA A 17 1.40 9.49 1.84
N LEU A 18 1.54 8.29 1.31
CA LEU A 18 0.58 7.73 0.38
C LEU A 18 -0.28 6.82 1.24
N ASN A 19 -1.49 7.25 1.60
CA ASN A 19 -2.34 6.57 2.59
C ASN A 19 -2.52 5.10 2.23
N ALA A 20 -2.52 4.22 3.24
CA ALA A 20 -2.78 2.80 3.03
C ALA A 20 -4.21 2.63 2.53
N LYS A 21 -4.36 2.01 1.36
CA LYS A 21 -5.64 1.91 0.70
C LYS A 21 -5.83 0.51 0.14
N ILE A 22 -6.99 -0.06 0.43
CA ILE A 22 -7.54 -1.13 -0.39
C ILE A 22 -7.87 -0.52 -1.74
N VAL A 23 -7.00 -0.76 -2.72
CA VAL A 23 -7.11 -0.19 -4.07
C VAL A 23 -8.05 -0.99 -4.95
N LEU A 24 -8.28 -2.26 -4.62
CA LEU A 24 -9.20 -3.14 -5.34
C LEU A 24 -9.81 -4.18 -4.41
N THR A 25 -11.12 -4.40 -4.56
CA THR A 25 -11.82 -5.60 -4.08
C THR A 25 -12.64 -6.18 -5.22
N GLU A 26 -12.75 -7.50 -5.26
CA GLU A 26 -13.67 -8.21 -6.15
C GLU A 26 -14.10 -9.54 -5.52
N ASP A 27 -15.40 -9.79 -5.46
CA ASP A 27 -16.03 -10.97 -4.87
C ASP A 27 -16.79 -11.83 -5.87
N PHE A 28 -16.75 -11.46 -7.16
CA PHE A 28 -17.45 -12.11 -8.27
C PHE A 28 -18.92 -12.46 -8.00
N SER A 29 -19.59 -11.70 -7.11
CA SER A 29 -20.99 -11.93 -6.73
C SER A 29 -21.97 -11.84 -7.91
N ARG A 30 -21.54 -11.22 -9.02
CA ARG A 30 -22.31 -11.13 -10.28
C ARG A 30 -22.08 -12.32 -11.22
N PHE A 31 -21.12 -13.20 -10.95
CA PHE A 31 -20.88 -14.43 -11.71
C PHE A 31 -21.89 -15.50 -11.28
N THR A 32 -23.13 -15.35 -11.74
CA THR A 32 -24.29 -16.15 -11.25
C THR A 32 -24.52 -17.44 -12.02
N ALA A 33 -23.87 -17.64 -13.17
CA ALA A 33 -23.96 -18.89 -13.92
C ALA A 33 -22.97 -19.95 -13.40
N GLY A 34 -23.33 -21.24 -13.54
CA GLY A 34 -22.55 -22.37 -13.06
C GLY A 34 -22.52 -22.50 -11.53
N THR A 35 -21.61 -23.33 -11.03
CA THR A 35 -21.31 -23.53 -9.60
C THR A 35 -19.80 -23.74 -9.40
N ASP A 36 -19.36 -23.77 -8.15
CA ASP A 36 -17.98 -24.03 -7.74
C ASP A 36 -17.50 -25.49 -7.95
N GLN A 37 -18.38 -26.35 -8.50
CA GLN A 37 -18.09 -27.73 -8.91
C GLN A 37 -18.44 -28.00 -10.39
N ALA A 38 -19.17 -27.07 -11.02
CA ALA A 38 -19.64 -27.18 -12.40
C ALA A 38 -19.71 -25.77 -13.01
N PRO A 39 -18.58 -25.19 -13.44
CA PRO A 39 -18.52 -23.85 -13.98
C PRO A 39 -19.27 -23.79 -15.31
N ASP A 40 -19.75 -22.61 -15.69
CA ASP A 40 -20.40 -22.41 -16.99
C ASP A 40 -19.36 -22.36 -18.11
N MET A 41 -18.97 -23.54 -18.58
CA MET A 41 -18.02 -23.73 -19.69
C MET A 41 -18.63 -23.51 -21.07
N THR A 42 -19.88 -23.03 -21.16
CA THR A 42 -20.54 -22.76 -22.45
C THR A 42 -20.38 -21.31 -22.89
N ASN A 43 -19.98 -20.43 -21.97
CA ASN A 43 -19.87 -19.00 -22.21
C ASN A 43 -18.53 -18.45 -21.69
N PHE A 44 -17.53 -18.47 -22.56
CA PHE A 44 -16.21 -17.93 -22.27
C PHE A 44 -16.21 -16.40 -22.39
N MET A 45 -15.98 -15.72 -21.28
CA MET A 45 -15.97 -14.27 -21.24
C MET A 45 -14.62 -13.71 -21.69
N MET A 46 -14.69 -12.71 -22.56
CA MET A 46 -13.56 -11.83 -22.93
C MET A 46 -13.85 -10.36 -22.54
N ASP A 47 -15.12 -10.04 -22.31
CA ASP A 47 -15.59 -8.75 -21.81
C ASP A 47 -16.23 -8.99 -20.43
N LEU A 48 -15.70 -8.33 -19.41
CA LEU A 48 -16.18 -8.41 -18.03
C LEU A 48 -16.93 -7.13 -17.62
N THR A 49 -17.28 -6.27 -18.57
CA THR A 49 -18.00 -5.02 -18.32
C THR A 49 -19.32 -5.30 -17.60
N GLY A 50 -19.50 -4.68 -16.43
CA GLY A 50 -20.69 -4.86 -15.60
C GLY A 50 -20.73 -6.18 -14.81
N MET A 51 -19.79 -7.10 -15.04
CA MET A 51 -19.70 -8.40 -14.36
C MET A 51 -18.89 -8.33 -13.06
N THR A 52 -18.21 -7.22 -12.80
CA THR A 52 -17.34 -7.00 -11.62
C THR A 52 -17.75 -5.73 -10.87
N GLN A 53 -17.37 -5.65 -9.58
CA GLN A 53 -17.67 -4.50 -8.71
C GLN A 53 -16.98 -3.23 -9.22
N THR A 54 -15.70 -3.34 -9.55
CA THR A 54 -14.88 -2.26 -10.09
C THR A 54 -14.81 -2.37 -11.61
N PRO A 55 -15.18 -1.35 -12.41
CA PRO A 55 -15.05 -1.42 -13.87
C PRO A 55 -13.60 -1.57 -14.35
N GLY A 56 -13.41 -2.20 -15.52
CA GLY A 56 -12.11 -2.26 -16.21
C GLY A 56 -11.38 -3.60 -16.12
N TRP A 57 -11.97 -4.62 -15.49
CA TRP A 57 -11.45 -5.99 -15.58
C TRP A 57 -11.49 -6.47 -17.03
N SER A 58 -10.50 -7.26 -17.41
CA SER A 58 -10.44 -7.92 -18.71
C SER A 58 -9.95 -9.36 -18.54
N GLY A 59 -10.01 -10.15 -19.60
CA GLY A 59 -9.55 -11.53 -19.54
C GLY A 59 -9.81 -12.26 -20.83
N MET A 60 -9.39 -13.52 -20.84
CA MET A 60 -9.60 -14.45 -21.94
C MET A 60 -10.02 -15.79 -21.35
N TYR A 61 -11.11 -16.33 -21.88
CA TYR A 61 -11.68 -17.62 -21.47
C TYR A 61 -12.11 -17.70 -20.00
N VAL A 62 -12.49 -16.58 -19.38
CA VAL A 62 -12.99 -16.55 -18.01
C VAL A 62 -14.42 -17.12 -17.98
N CYS A 63 -14.69 -18.06 -17.07
CA CYS A 63 -16.01 -18.65 -16.89
C CYS A 63 -16.61 -18.23 -15.55
N GLN A 64 -17.94 -18.20 -15.48
CA GLN A 64 -18.67 -18.04 -14.23
C GLN A 64 -18.76 -19.36 -13.48
N ALA A 65 -18.70 -19.31 -12.15
CA ALA A 65 -18.77 -20.49 -11.28
C ALA A 65 -19.61 -20.21 -10.03
N GLY A 66 -20.80 -19.63 -10.20
CA GLY A 66 -21.82 -19.50 -9.14
C GLY A 66 -21.36 -18.67 -7.93
N GLY A 67 -20.74 -17.52 -8.17
CA GLY A 67 -20.21 -16.60 -7.17
C GLY A 67 -18.69 -16.48 -7.21
N SER A 68 -18.01 -17.27 -8.05
CA SER A 68 -16.55 -17.20 -8.25
C SER A 68 -16.21 -17.21 -9.74
N ALA A 69 -14.96 -16.90 -10.07
CA ALA A 69 -14.43 -17.06 -11.42
C ALA A 69 -13.74 -18.42 -11.57
N TYR A 70 -13.98 -19.09 -12.69
CA TYR A 70 -13.22 -20.28 -13.10
C TYR A 70 -12.37 -19.95 -14.32
N LEU A 71 -11.09 -20.30 -14.23
CA LEU A 71 -10.11 -20.12 -15.29
C LEU A 71 -9.66 -21.52 -15.77
N PRO A 72 -10.10 -21.99 -16.95
CA PRO A 72 -9.54 -23.19 -17.56
C PRO A 72 -8.07 -22.97 -17.94
N ALA A 73 -7.33 -24.06 -18.16
CA ALA A 73 -5.97 -23.95 -18.69
C ALA A 73 -5.94 -23.13 -20.00
N GLY A 74 -5.06 -22.14 -20.07
CA GLY A 74 -4.95 -21.13 -21.12
C GLY A 74 -5.72 -19.84 -20.86
N ALA A 75 -6.53 -19.76 -19.80
CA ALA A 75 -7.27 -18.55 -19.45
C ALA A 75 -6.43 -17.54 -18.66
N ASN A 76 -6.86 -16.28 -18.71
CA ASN A 76 -6.35 -15.22 -17.85
C ASN A 76 -7.45 -14.26 -17.39
N LEU A 77 -7.22 -13.68 -16.23
CA LEU A 77 -8.05 -12.65 -15.62
C LEU A 77 -7.13 -11.51 -15.23
N ILE A 78 -7.45 -10.30 -15.68
CA ILE A 78 -6.61 -9.12 -15.53
C ILE A 78 -7.40 -8.05 -14.79
N THR A 79 -6.82 -7.52 -13.72
CA THR A 79 -7.41 -6.42 -12.96
C THR A 79 -7.55 -5.16 -13.84
N PRO A 80 -8.38 -4.19 -13.45
CA PRO A 80 -8.27 -2.84 -13.98
C PRO A 80 -6.87 -2.26 -13.76
N ALA A 81 -6.58 -1.15 -14.44
CA ALA A 81 -5.44 -0.32 -14.14
C ALA A 81 -5.51 0.25 -12.72
N LEU A 82 -4.55 -0.09 -11.87
CA LEU A 82 -4.43 0.35 -10.48
C LEU A 82 -3.29 1.36 -10.33
N ASP A 83 -3.38 2.25 -9.35
CA ASP A 83 -2.22 3.00 -8.87
C ASP A 83 -1.63 2.25 -7.69
N LEU A 84 -0.49 1.59 -7.93
CA LEU A 84 0.28 0.85 -6.93
C LEU A 84 1.63 1.52 -6.66
N SER A 85 1.74 2.84 -6.90
CA SER A 85 2.97 3.59 -6.65
C SER A 85 3.25 3.87 -5.17
N ALA A 86 2.31 3.50 -4.28
CA ALA A 86 2.45 3.61 -2.84
C ALA A 86 3.57 2.77 -2.28
N ASN A 87 4.04 3.16 -1.09
CA ASN A 87 5.03 2.40 -0.34
C ASN A 87 6.23 1.95 -1.21
N ASN A 88 6.72 2.85 -2.07
CA ASN A 88 7.81 2.61 -3.02
C ASN A 88 7.54 1.43 -3.99
N GLY A 89 6.28 1.26 -4.39
CA GLY A 89 5.83 0.19 -5.28
C GLY A 89 5.58 -1.15 -4.58
N SER A 90 5.64 -1.22 -3.24
CA SER A 90 5.36 -2.46 -2.51
C SER A 90 3.87 -2.55 -2.16
N PHE A 91 3.21 -3.65 -2.52
CA PHE A 91 1.77 -3.86 -2.32
C PHE A 91 1.48 -5.33 -1.99
N VAL A 92 0.30 -5.59 -1.42
CA VAL A 92 -0.16 -6.93 -1.06
C VAL A 92 -1.34 -7.34 -1.93
N VAL A 93 -1.28 -8.55 -2.46
CA VAL A 93 -2.39 -9.22 -3.16
C VAL A 93 -2.85 -10.38 -2.30
N ARG A 94 -4.14 -10.39 -1.95
CA ARG A 94 -4.83 -11.50 -1.28
C ARG A 94 -5.93 -12.03 -2.19
N PHE A 95 -6.14 -13.34 -2.21
CA PHE A 95 -7.23 -13.98 -2.94
C PHE A 95 -7.50 -15.37 -2.39
N LYS A 96 -8.71 -15.88 -2.60
CA LYS A 96 -9.02 -17.29 -2.41
C LYS A 96 -8.89 -18.05 -3.72
N ALA A 97 -8.38 -19.27 -3.68
CA ALA A 97 -8.34 -20.14 -4.84
C ALA A 97 -8.47 -21.62 -4.46
N LYS A 98 -8.91 -22.43 -5.42
CA LYS A 98 -8.83 -23.89 -5.37
C LYS A 98 -8.70 -24.50 -6.76
N SER A 99 -8.22 -25.72 -6.85
CA SER A 99 -8.22 -26.51 -8.08
C SER A 99 -8.15 -28.00 -7.79
N ASP A 100 -8.93 -28.79 -8.52
CA ASP A 100 -8.87 -30.25 -8.45
C ASP A 100 -7.69 -30.83 -9.25
N SER A 101 -7.01 -30.00 -10.05
CA SER A 101 -5.76 -30.37 -10.72
C SER A 101 -4.63 -30.62 -9.71
N ASN A 102 -3.75 -31.58 -10.01
CA ASN A 102 -2.57 -31.85 -9.17
C ASN A 102 -1.34 -32.13 -10.04
N PRO A 103 -0.32 -31.25 -10.04
CA PRO A 103 -0.24 -29.99 -9.29
C PRO A 103 -1.15 -28.91 -9.87
N ALA A 104 -1.57 -27.97 -9.03
CA ALA A 104 -2.27 -26.75 -9.45
C ALA A 104 -1.51 -25.50 -9.04
N MET A 105 -1.49 -24.51 -9.93
CA MET A 105 -0.77 -23.26 -9.71
C MET A 105 -1.45 -22.08 -10.38
N VAL A 106 -1.44 -20.94 -9.69
CA VAL A 106 -1.80 -19.62 -10.24
C VAL A 106 -0.50 -18.90 -10.57
N LEU A 107 -0.33 -18.50 -11.83
CA LEU A 107 0.70 -17.53 -12.19
C LEU A 107 0.13 -16.13 -12.05
N MET A 108 0.79 -15.29 -11.26
CA MET A 108 0.56 -13.84 -11.24
C MET A 108 1.69 -13.10 -11.94
N SER A 109 1.34 -12.13 -12.79
CA SER A 109 2.33 -11.29 -13.46
C SER A 109 1.83 -9.86 -13.69
N ASP A 110 2.76 -8.96 -14.00
CA ASP A 110 2.42 -7.70 -14.65
C ASP A 110 2.10 -7.90 -16.14
N MET A 111 1.69 -6.83 -16.82
CA MET A 111 1.37 -6.86 -18.26
C MET A 111 2.60 -7.11 -19.16
N TYR A 112 3.81 -6.90 -18.65
CA TYR A 112 5.06 -7.03 -19.39
C TYR A 112 5.77 -8.37 -19.13
N MET A 113 5.18 -9.24 -18.30
CA MET A 113 5.80 -10.49 -17.84
C MET A 113 7.18 -10.28 -17.20
N SER A 114 7.41 -9.10 -16.60
CA SER A 114 8.69 -8.71 -16.01
C SER A 114 8.88 -9.29 -14.60
N ALA A 115 7.78 -9.47 -13.88
CA ALA A 115 7.71 -10.14 -12.59
C ALA A 115 6.70 -11.29 -12.68
N MET A 116 7.13 -12.51 -12.37
CA MET A 116 6.29 -13.71 -12.40
C MET A 116 6.32 -14.39 -11.03
N ASN A 117 5.14 -14.57 -10.44
CA ASN A 117 4.96 -15.17 -9.13
C ASN A 117 4.07 -16.41 -9.25
N TYR A 118 4.56 -17.55 -8.81
CA TYR A 118 3.84 -18.82 -8.89
C TYR A 118 3.29 -19.19 -7.52
N VAL A 119 1.98 -19.33 -7.41
CA VAL A 119 1.29 -19.72 -6.19
C VAL A 119 0.77 -21.13 -6.37
N GLN A 120 1.35 -22.09 -5.65
CA GLN A 120 0.82 -23.46 -5.63
C GLN A 120 -0.46 -23.50 -4.79
N ILE A 121 -1.53 -24.05 -5.35
CA ILE A 121 -2.84 -24.11 -4.71
C ILE A 121 -3.30 -25.56 -4.49
N THR A 122 -4.35 -25.73 -3.69
CA THR A 122 -4.89 -27.05 -3.33
C THR A 122 -6.31 -27.25 -3.85
N SER A 123 -6.89 -28.44 -3.63
CA SER A 123 -8.29 -28.74 -3.94
C SER A 123 -9.29 -28.04 -3.03
N GLU A 124 -8.85 -27.51 -1.89
CA GLU A 124 -9.71 -26.79 -0.95
C GLU A 124 -9.59 -25.28 -1.14
N TRP A 125 -10.70 -24.58 -0.95
CA TRP A 125 -10.71 -23.12 -0.88
C TRP A 125 -9.82 -22.64 0.27
N GLN A 126 -8.76 -21.91 -0.07
CA GLN A 126 -7.84 -21.31 0.89
C GLN A 126 -7.48 -19.90 0.44
N GLU A 127 -7.15 -19.04 1.40
CA GLU A 127 -6.62 -17.71 1.13
C GLU A 127 -5.11 -17.77 0.91
N TYR A 128 -4.65 -17.08 -0.12
CA TYR A 128 -3.25 -16.88 -0.45
C TYR A 128 -2.94 -15.38 -0.38
N SER A 129 -1.75 -15.05 0.12
CA SER A 129 -1.30 -13.67 0.30
C SER A 129 0.15 -13.52 -0.17
N LEU A 130 0.39 -12.53 -1.01
CA LEU A 130 1.71 -12.22 -1.54
C LEU A 130 2.01 -10.73 -1.42
N THR A 131 3.20 -10.41 -0.94
CA THR A 131 3.78 -9.05 -1.06
C THR A 131 4.57 -8.99 -2.36
N LEU A 132 4.22 -8.03 -3.20
CA LEU A 132 4.84 -7.77 -4.49
C LEU A 132 5.44 -6.38 -4.51
N ASP A 133 6.47 -6.19 -5.32
CA ASP A 133 7.18 -4.91 -5.45
C ASP A 133 7.13 -4.40 -6.90
N ASN A 134 7.65 -3.18 -7.12
CA ASN A 134 7.68 -2.49 -8.42
C ASN A 134 6.29 -2.10 -8.96
N GLY A 135 5.32 -1.89 -8.08
CA GLY A 135 4.06 -1.21 -8.39
C GLY A 135 4.29 0.22 -8.90
N GLY A 136 3.36 0.72 -9.70
CA GLY A 136 3.43 2.05 -10.30
C GLY A 136 2.06 2.63 -10.64
N PRO A 137 2.00 3.87 -11.15
CA PRO A 137 0.75 4.46 -11.59
C PRO A 137 0.35 3.81 -12.91
N ASN A 138 -0.76 3.06 -12.95
CA ASN A 138 -1.22 2.21 -14.07
C ASN A 138 -0.59 0.80 -14.12
N TYR A 139 -0.68 0.09 -13.00
CA TYR A 139 -0.28 -1.31 -12.88
C TYR A 139 -1.48 -2.23 -13.05
N MET A 140 -1.32 -3.34 -13.79
CA MET A 140 -2.34 -4.38 -13.94
C MET A 140 -1.76 -5.72 -13.51
N ILE A 141 -2.53 -6.47 -12.73
CA ILE A 141 -2.15 -7.81 -12.26
C ILE A 141 -2.93 -8.82 -13.09
N ALA A 142 -2.22 -9.76 -13.71
CA ALA A 142 -2.81 -10.87 -14.45
C ALA A 142 -2.72 -12.16 -13.64
N PHE A 143 -3.85 -12.81 -13.37
CA PHE A 143 -3.95 -14.16 -12.85
C PHE A 143 -4.11 -15.13 -14.03
N GLN A 144 -3.21 -16.09 -14.18
CA GLN A 144 -3.09 -16.93 -15.38
C GLN A 144 -3.09 -18.42 -15.04
N ALA A 145 -3.90 -19.18 -15.78
CA ALA A 145 -3.99 -20.63 -15.71
C ALA A 145 -3.08 -21.26 -16.79
N LEU A 146 -1.77 -21.33 -16.58
CA LEU A 146 -0.85 -21.83 -17.62
C LEU A 146 -1.03 -23.33 -17.94
N TYR A 147 -1.11 -24.16 -16.91
CA TYR A 147 -1.07 -25.62 -17.04
C TYR A 147 -2.22 -26.35 -16.34
N SER A 148 -2.82 -25.71 -15.35
CA SER A 148 -3.93 -26.22 -14.54
C SER A 148 -5.03 -25.19 -14.53
N ASP A 149 -6.26 -25.66 -14.52
CA ASP A 149 -7.42 -24.83 -14.22
C ASP A 149 -7.45 -24.43 -12.75
N PHE A 150 -8.21 -23.39 -12.42
CA PHE A 150 -8.50 -23.04 -11.03
C PHE A 150 -9.76 -22.19 -10.91
N TYR A 151 -10.33 -22.22 -9.71
CA TYR A 151 -11.30 -21.24 -9.25
C TYR A 151 -10.58 -20.15 -8.46
N ILE A 152 -11.02 -18.91 -8.59
CA ILE A 152 -10.52 -17.75 -7.86
C ILE A 152 -11.68 -16.88 -7.39
N ASP A 153 -11.54 -16.34 -6.17
CA ASP A 153 -12.54 -15.48 -5.55
C ASP A 153 -11.91 -14.54 -4.50
N ASP A 154 -12.69 -13.60 -3.97
CA ASP A 154 -12.33 -12.70 -2.88
C ASP A 154 -10.97 -12.00 -3.09
N ILE A 155 -10.76 -11.40 -4.26
CA ILE A 155 -9.52 -10.69 -4.59
C ILE A 155 -9.48 -9.36 -3.87
N VAL A 156 -8.39 -9.11 -3.14
CA VAL A 156 -8.10 -7.84 -2.47
C VAL A 156 -6.68 -7.40 -2.83
N VAL A 157 -6.56 -6.17 -3.32
CA VAL A 157 -5.25 -5.51 -3.53
C VAL A 157 -5.16 -4.32 -2.59
N ASP A 158 -4.07 -4.28 -1.84
CA ASP A 158 -3.79 -3.34 -0.78
C ASP A 158 -2.43 -2.70 -1.06
N ASP A 159 -2.39 -1.39 -1.27
CA ASP A 159 -1.17 -0.69 -1.67
C ASP A 159 -0.15 -0.53 -0.53
N GLN A 160 -0.48 -1.02 0.68
CA GLN A 160 0.37 -0.95 1.87
C GLN A 160 0.92 0.45 2.15
N GLY A 161 0.20 1.49 1.74
CA GLY A 161 0.56 2.87 2.01
C GLY A 161 0.72 3.18 3.50
N VAL A 162 1.19 4.39 3.79
CA VAL A 162 1.29 4.96 5.13
C VAL A 162 0.46 6.24 5.16
N ASP A 163 -0.46 6.35 6.11
CA ASP A 163 -1.30 7.53 6.27
C ASP A 163 -0.48 8.78 6.61
N ILE A 164 -1.05 9.95 6.33
CA ILE A 164 -0.43 11.22 6.70
C ILE A 164 -0.61 11.42 8.22
N PRO A 165 0.48 11.52 9.01
CA PRO A 165 0.35 11.88 10.42
C PRO A 165 -0.23 13.29 10.53
N VAL A 166 -1.28 13.42 11.34
CA VAL A 166 -1.92 14.71 11.59
C VAL A 166 -1.34 15.31 12.86
N ALA A 167 -0.68 16.46 12.74
CA ALA A 167 -0.12 17.19 13.88
C ALA A 167 -1.23 17.57 14.88
N LEU A 168 -0.95 17.34 16.17
CA LEU A 168 -1.74 17.80 17.30
C LEU A 168 -1.04 19.01 17.96
N PRO A 169 -1.74 19.78 18.80
CA PRO A 169 -1.10 20.82 19.59
C PRO A 169 0.11 20.27 20.38
N SER A 170 1.21 21.01 20.36
CA SER A 170 2.38 20.72 21.17
C SER A 170 2.10 20.92 22.66
N SER A 171 2.87 20.25 23.51
CA SER A 171 2.72 20.26 24.96
C SER A 171 4.07 20.34 25.68
N ASN A 172 4.06 20.39 27.02
CA ASN A 172 5.27 20.34 27.87
C ASN A 172 6.36 21.36 27.50
N PHE A 173 5.96 22.60 27.23
CA PHE A 173 6.89 23.67 26.92
C PHE A 173 7.79 23.97 28.11
N THR A 174 9.09 23.98 27.86
CA THR A 174 10.11 24.51 28.76
C THR A 174 10.82 25.67 28.07
N LYS A 175 11.84 26.24 28.73
CA LYS A 175 12.68 27.26 28.11
C LYS A 175 13.35 26.74 26.83
N ASP A 176 13.74 25.47 26.82
CA ASP A 176 14.63 24.88 25.81
C ASP A 176 14.04 23.59 25.21
N SER A 177 12.74 23.34 25.35
CA SER A 177 12.09 22.16 24.75
C SER A 177 10.57 22.27 24.65
N PHE A 178 9.98 21.40 23.85
CA PHE A 178 8.54 21.10 23.83
C PHE A 178 8.35 19.65 23.38
N THR A 179 7.16 19.11 23.58
CA THR A 179 6.74 17.83 23.02
C THR A 179 5.88 18.07 21.77
N ALA A 180 6.34 17.57 20.63
CA ALA A 180 5.52 17.47 19.42
C ALA A 180 4.61 16.23 19.54
N ASN A 181 3.34 16.37 19.17
CA ASN A 181 2.32 15.31 19.25
C ASN A 181 1.64 15.17 17.87
N TRP A 182 1.21 13.95 17.52
CA TRP A 182 0.44 13.68 16.30
C TRP A 182 -0.52 12.51 16.51
N MET A 183 -1.53 12.41 15.64
CA MET A 183 -2.37 11.22 15.58
C MET A 183 -1.62 10.06 14.94
N GLU A 184 -1.95 8.84 15.34
CA GLU A 184 -1.46 7.63 14.69
C GLU A 184 -1.80 7.66 13.20
N ALA A 185 -0.79 7.40 12.37
CA ALA A 185 -0.95 7.19 10.94
C ALA A 185 -1.08 5.69 10.67
N GLY A 186 -2.16 5.25 10.02
CA GLY A 186 -2.32 3.86 9.60
C GLY A 186 -1.14 3.39 8.76
N GLY A 187 -0.59 2.23 9.08
CA GLY A 187 0.61 1.68 8.42
C GLY A 187 1.95 2.26 8.90
N ALA A 188 1.97 3.32 9.71
CA ALA A 188 3.22 3.91 10.20
C ALA A 188 3.83 3.08 11.35
N THR A 189 5.02 2.53 11.13
CA THR A 189 5.81 1.87 12.19
C THR A 189 6.78 2.84 12.88
N SER A 190 7.06 3.99 12.26
CA SER A 190 7.91 5.06 12.77
C SER A 190 7.56 6.40 12.12
N TYR A 191 8.01 7.48 12.74
CA TYR A 191 7.81 8.86 12.30
C TYR A 191 9.15 9.56 12.16
N LEU A 192 9.37 10.19 11.02
CA LEU A 192 10.53 11.06 10.78
C LEU A 192 10.09 12.52 10.91
N LEU A 193 10.83 13.30 11.71
CA LEU A 193 10.56 14.71 11.94
C LEU A 193 11.70 15.55 11.39
N ASP A 194 11.35 16.53 10.54
CA ASP A 194 12.24 17.63 10.19
C ASP A 194 12.07 18.73 11.24
N VAL A 195 13.13 18.98 12.01
CA VAL A 195 13.14 19.99 13.07
C VAL A 195 13.98 21.18 12.66
N PHE A 196 13.38 22.36 12.78
CA PHE A 196 14.03 23.64 12.51
C PHE A 196 14.16 24.43 13.80
N THR A 197 15.37 24.85 14.11
CA THR A 197 15.67 25.78 15.21
C THR A 197 16.17 27.10 14.64
N TYR A 198 15.60 28.19 15.16
CA TYR A 198 16.02 29.55 14.83
C TYR A 198 16.71 30.18 16.03
N GLU A 199 17.93 30.67 15.80
CA GLU A 199 18.69 31.46 16.78
C GLU A 199 18.83 32.89 16.24
N TYR A 200 18.38 33.87 17.02
CA TYR A 200 18.58 35.28 16.70
C TYR A 200 19.66 35.88 17.59
N ASN A 201 20.74 36.38 16.96
CA ASN A 201 21.77 37.13 17.65
C ASN A 201 21.41 38.62 17.60
N THR A 202 21.11 39.19 18.76
CA THR A 202 20.68 40.59 18.90
C THR A 202 21.80 41.60 18.68
N GLU A 203 23.07 41.21 18.87
CA GLU A 203 24.22 42.11 18.77
C GLU A 203 24.55 42.43 17.31
N ASN A 204 24.60 41.40 16.47
CA ASN A 204 24.87 41.52 15.04
C ASN A 204 23.59 41.52 14.19
N LYS A 205 22.41 41.37 14.81
CA LYS A 205 21.08 41.31 14.17
C LYS A 205 20.95 40.20 13.13
N THR A 206 21.64 39.07 13.31
CA THR A 206 21.57 37.92 12.38
C THR A 206 20.68 36.81 12.93
N ALA A 207 20.01 36.09 12.02
CA ALA A 207 19.30 34.86 12.35
C ALA A 207 20.04 33.66 11.73
N THR A 208 20.23 32.61 12.52
CA THR A 208 20.75 31.31 12.07
C THR A 208 19.62 30.30 12.15
N MET A 209 19.42 29.54 11.08
CA MET A 209 18.49 28.40 11.05
C MET A 209 19.29 27.11 10.99
N THR A 210 19.03 26.20 11.91
CA THR A 210 19.59 24.85 11.89
C THR A 210 18.46 23.85 11.62
N LYS A 211 18.69 22.96 10.65
CA LYS A 211 17.80 21.82 10.38
C LYS A 211 18.46 20.55 10.90
N TYR A 212 17.72 19.71 11.61
CA TYR A 212 18.11 18.34 11.89
C TYR A 212 16.92 17.40 11.78
N GLN A 213 17.21 16.11 11.65
CA GLN A 213 16.20 15.05 11.62
C GLN A 213 16.22 14.26 12.91
N ASP A 214 15.05 13.83 13.33
CA ASP A 214 14.86 12.93 14.44
C ASP A 214 13.77 11.91 14.10
N SER A 215 13.77 10.77 14.77
CA SER A 215 12.86 9.67 14.48
C SER A 215 12.34 9.03 15.76
N THR A 216 11.09 8.59 15.74
CA THR A 216 10.47 7.89 16.87
C THR A 216 9.44 6.87 16.41
N ASN A 217 9.21 5.85 17.21
CA ASN A 217 8.10 4.90 17.03
C ASN A 217 6.90 5.25 17.92
N SER A 218 6.99 6.35 18.67
CA SER A 218 5.93 6.86 19.56
C SER A 218 5.13 7.97 18.87
N LEU A 219 3.91 8.24 19.34
CA LEU A 219 3.05 9.34 18.86
C LEU A 219 3.46 10.74 19.36
N SER A 220 4.65 10.83 19.94
CA SER A 220 5.21 12.07 20.44
C SER A 220 6.73 12.02 20.48
N LEU A 221 7.37 13.18 20.35
CA LEU A 221 8.81 13.33 20.50
C LEU A 221 9.14 14.61 21.27
N VAL A 222 10.03 14.51 22.26
CA VAL A 222 10.58 15.67 22.95
C VAL A 222 11.62 16.32 22.06
N ILE A 223 11.34 17.55 21.65
CA ILE A 223 12.23 18.33 20.80
C ILE A 223 13.13 19.20 21.68
N VAL A 224 14.43 18.95 21.62
CA VAL A 224 15.48 19.74 22.28
C VAL A 224 16.38 20.35 21.20
N PRO A 225 16.57 21.69 21.17
CA PRO A 225 17.45 22.35 20.22
C PRO A 225 18.87 21.80 20.29
N ARG A 226 19.42 21.52 19.13
CA ARG A 226 20.85 21.23 18.97
C ARG A 226 21.51 22.53 18.52
N PHE A 227 22.09 23.26 19.46
CA PHE A 227 22.94 24.40 19.14
C PHE A 227 24.33 23.88 18.81
N VAL A 228 24.93 24.39 17.73
CA VAL A 228 26.35 24.16 17.46
C VAL A 228 27.10 25.04 18.44
N GLU A 229 27.83 24.45 19.39
CA GLU A 229 28.80 25.19 20.18
C GLU A 229 29.88 25.68 19.20
N ASN A 230 29.97 27.01 19.02
CA ASN A 230 31.09 27.60 18.30
C ASN A 230 32.32 27.46 19.22
N PRO A 231 33.42 26.86 18.77
CA PRO A 231 34.64 26.86 19.55
C PRO A 231 35.13 28.30 19.69
N ASP A 232 35.32 28.72 20.94
CA ASP A 232 35.86 30.03 21.32
C ASP A 232 37.24 30.32 20.71
#